data_AF-A0A2V7VFC9-F1
#
_entry.id   AF-A0A2V7VFC9-F1
#
_cell.length_a   1.000
_cell.length_b   1.000
_cell.length_c   1.000
_cell.angle_alpha   90.00
_cell.angle_beta   90.00
_cell.angle_gamma   90.00
#
_symmetry.space_group_name_H-M   'P 1'
#
loop_
_entity.id
_entity.type
_entity.pdbx_description
1 polymer ?
#
loop_
_entity_poly.entity_id
_entity_poly.type
_entity_poly.pdbx_seq_one_letter_code
_entity_poly.pdbx_strand_id
1 'polypeptide(L)' 'MTPPARGEVWLADLNPTRGHGQAGRRPVLVVSEDLFNRGPAGLAIVLPMTSTVRPIPSHVAVSPPEGGLKT' A
#
# COMPACT_ATOMS: atom_id res chain seq x y z
N MET A 1 -4.36 -12.66 -13.85
CA MET A 1 -3.67 -12.03 -12.70
C MET A 1 -4.57 -12.19 -11.50
N THR A 2 -4.05 -12.63 -10.35
CA THR A 2 -4.84 -12.73 -9.11
C THR A 2 -5.12 -11.33 -8.59
N PRO A 3 -6.38 -10.97 -8.27
CA PRO A 3 -6.69 -9.68 -7.63
C PRO A 3 -5.97 -9.55 -6.29
N PRO A 4 -5.54 -8.33 -5.89
CA PRO A 4 -4.91 -8.12 -4.59
C PRO A 4 -5.84 -8.53 -3.44
N ALA A 5 -5.31 -9.19 -2.43
CA ALA A 5 -6.06 -9.56 -1.23
C ALA A 5 -5.73 -8.64 -0.05
N ARG A 6 -6.68 -8.49 0.87
CA ARG A 6 -6.51 -7.66 2.08
C ARG A 6 -5.30 -8.16 2.89
N GLY A 7 -4.43 -7.24 3.29
CA GLY A 7 -3.22 -7.53 4.05
C GLY A 7 -1.99 -7.82 3.19
N GLU A 8 -2.14 -7.99 1.87
CA GLU A 8 -0.99 -8.13 0.97
C GLU A 8 -0.27 -6.79 0.76
N VAL A 9 1.04 -6.87 0.54
CA VAL A 9 1.88 -5.73 0.15
C VAL A 9 2.22 -5.84 -1.32
N TRP A 10 1.95 -4.77 -2.06
CA TRP A 10 2.16 -4.69 -3.51
C TRP A 10 3.05 -3.49 -3.87
N LEU A 11 3.78 -3.59 -4.97
CA LEU A 11 4.52 -2.44 -5.53
C LEU A 11 3.62 -1.68 -6.50
N ALA A 12 3.26 -0.43 -6.19
CA ALA A 12 2.38 0.40 -7.01
C ALA A 12 3.09 1.69 -7.44
N ASP A 13 2.74 2.21 -8.63
CA ASP A 13 3.11 3.56 -9.07
C ASP A 13 1.99 4.53 -8.70
N LEU A 14 2.31 5.53 -7.86
CA LEU A 14 1.35 6.50 -7.34
C LEU A 14 1.39 7.84 -8.10
N ASN A 15 2.10 7.91 -9.23
CA ASN A 15 2.15 9.12 -10.04
C ASN A 15 0.97 9.21 -11.03
N PRO A 16 0.54 10.43 -11.41
CA PRO A 16 0.98 11.72 -10.89
C PRO A 16 0.32 12.07 -9.55
N THR A 17 1.01 12.85 -8.73
CA THR A 17 0.47 13.39 -7.47
C THR A 17 0.37 14.91 -7.50
N ARG A 18 -0.57 15.46 -6.73
CA ARG A 18 -0.68 16.91 -6.47
C ARG A 18 -0.42 17.21 -5.00
N GLY A 19 0.38 18.24 -4.72
CA GLY A 19 0.69 18.66 -3.35
C GLY A 19 1.50 17.63 -2.57
N HIS A 20 1.09 17.35 -1.33
CA HIS A 20 1.81 16.45 -0.40
C HIS A 20 1.35 14.99 -0.46
N GLY A 21 0.67 14.58 -1.53
CA GLY A 21 0.31 13.17 -1.76
C GLY A 21 1.56 12.28 -1.83
N GLN A 22 1.43 11.02 -1.41
CA GLN A 22 2.51 10.04 -1.54
C GLN A 22 2.72 9.69 -3.02
N ALA A 23 3.97 9.79 -3.48
CA ALA A 23 4.33 9.71 -4.90
C ALA A 23 5.38 8.63 -5.17
N GLY A 24 5.61 8.35 -6.46
CA GLY A 24 6.60 7.38 -6.91
C GLY A 24 6.12 5.94 -6.86
N ARG A 25 7.00 5.04 -7.32
CA ARG A 25 6.79 3.60 -7.22
C ARG A 25 7.23 3.09 -5.85
N ARG A 26 6.30 2.61 -5.04
CA ARG A 26 6.56 2.21 -3.64
C ARG A 26 5.66 1.07 -3.16
N PRO A 27 6.04 0.36 -2.08
CA PRO A 27 5.17 -0.62 -1.46
C PRO A 27 3.88 0.03 -0.94
N VAL A 28 2.77 -0.68 -1.07
CA VAL A 28 1.45 -0.30 -0.57
C VAL A 28 0.79 -1.50 0.09
N LEU A 29 0.10 -1.28 1.21
CA LEU A 29 -0.67 -2.31 1.91
C LEU A 29 -2.13 -2.27 1.41
N VAL A 30 -2.67 -3.41 1.00
CA VAL A 30 -4.08 -3.53 0.62
C VAL A 30 -4.95 -3.57 1.88
N VAL A 31 -5.87 -2.61 2.02
CA VAL A 31 -6.75 -2.51 3.21
C VAL A 31 -8.23 -2.77 2.92
N SER A 32 -8.59 -2.74 1.64
CA SER A 32 -9.93 -3.05 1.13
C SER A 32 -10.23 -4.55 1.21
N GLU A 33 -11.51 -4.88 1.39
CA GLU A 33 -11.99 -6.26 1.46
C GLU A 33 -11.83 -7.01 0.13
N ASP A 34 -11.55 -8.31 0.22
CA ASP A 34 -11.33 -9.19 -0.94
C ASP A 34 -12.50 -9.17 -1.93
N LEU A 35 -13.73 -9.07 -1.44
CA LEU A 35 -14.92 -9.01 -2.30
C LEU A 35 -14.93 -7.75 -3.17
N PHE A 36 -14.45 -6.61 -2.64
CA PHE A 36 -14.30 -5.37 -3.40
C PHE A 36 -13.20 -5.51 -4.44
N ASN A 37 -12.04 -6.06 -4.05
CA ASN A 37 -10.87 -6.20 -4.92
C ASN A 37 -11.12 -7.13 -6.12
N ARG A 38 -11.94 -8.17 -5.92
CA ARG A 38 -12.36 -9.13 -6.96
C ARG A 38 -13.54 -8.61 -7.80
N GLY A 39 -14.10 -7.46 -7.44
CA GLY A 39 -15.21 -6.85 -8.16
C GLY A 39 -14.82 -6.40 -9.57
N PRO A 40 -15.80 -6.21 -10.46
CA PRO A 40 -15.56 -5.88 -11.86
C PRO A 40 -14.93 -4.49 -12.07
N ALA A 41 -14.91 -3.64 -11.04
CA ALA A 41 -14.28 -2.32 -11.10
C ALA A 41 -12.76 -2.39 -11.22
N GLY A 42 -12.13 -3.51 -10.81
CA GLY A 42 -10.67 -3.65 -10.84
C GLY A 42 -9.96 -2.64 -9.94
N LEU A 43 -10.56 -2.30 -8.80
CA LEU A 43 -10.05 -1.31 -7.85
C LEU A 43 -9.65 -1.98 -6.54
N ALA A 44 -8.64 -1.39 -5.89
CA ALA A 44 -8.26 -1.70 -4.51
C ALA A 44 -7.96 -0.39 -3.77
N ILE A 45 -8.34 -0.34 -2.50
CA ILE A 45 -7.94 0.72 -1.56
C ILE A 45 -6.67 0.27 -0.84
N VAL A 46 -5.66 1.13 -0.86
CA VAL A 46 -4.31 0.84 -0.35
C VAL A 46 -3.78 1.95 0.56
N LEU A 47 -2.85 1.61 1.45
CA LEU A 47 -2.06 2.54 2.24
C LEU A 47 -0.61 2.57 1.73
N PRO A 48 -0.10 3.74 1.29
CA PRO A 48 1.31 3.86 0.88
C PRO A 48 2.27 3.65 2.05
N MET A 49 3.35 2.92 1.82
CA MET A 49 4.42 2.70 2.81
C MET A 49 5.61 3.62 2.56
N THR A 50 6.39 3.89 3.60
CA THR A 50 7.58 4.74 3.53
C THR A 50 8.63 4.28 4.53
N SER A 51 9.92 4.42 4.17
CA SER A 51 11.05 4.20 5.09
C SER A 51 11.35 5.43 5.95
N THR A 52 10.72 6.58 5.66
CA THR A 52 10.84 7.77 6.52
C THR A 52 10.01 7.60 7.79
N VAL A 53 10.69 7.33 8.89
CA VAL A 53 10.07 7.23 10.22
C VAL A 53 9.77 8.63 10.77
N ARG A 54 8.55 8.81 11.25
CA ARG A 54 8.08 10.03 11.92
C ARG A 54 7.19 9.65 13.11
N PRO A 55 7.21 10.42 14.21
CA PRO A 55 6.38 10.15 15.38
C PRO A 55 4.92 10.63 15.15
N ILE A 56 4.24 10.03 14.17
CA ILE A 56 2.84 10.34 13.85
C ILE A 56 1.97 9.20 14.38
N PRO A 57 0.91 9.46 15.17
CA PRO A 57 0.10 8.40 15.78
C PRO A 57 -0.53 7.41 14.79
N SER A 58 -0.79 7.84 13.55
CA SER A 58 -1.33 6.99 12.48
C SER A 58 -0.27 6.17 11.74
N HIS A 59 1.01 6.35 12.04
CA HIS A 59 2.06 5.50 11.49
C HIS A 59 2.17 4.21 12.30
N VAL A 60 2.04 3.09 11.60
CA VAL A 60 2.28 1.76 12.15
C VAL A 60 3.66 1.31 11.69
N ALA A 61 4.53 0.96 12.63
CA ALA A 61 5.84 0.42 12.31
C ALA A 61 5.68 -1.00 11.73
N VAL A 62 6.44 -1.30 10.68
CA VAL A 62 6.52 -2.62 10.06
C VAL A 62 7.99 -2.98 9.99
N SER A 63 8.36 -4.16 10.50
CA SER A 63 9.75 -4.61 10.49
C SER A 63 9.98 -5.59 9.33
N PRO A 64 10.96 -5.37 8.45
CA PRO A 64 11.38 -6.41 7.51
C PRO A 64 11.70 -7.72 8.25
N PRO A 65 11.32 -8.90 7.73
CA PRO A 65 10.80 -9.15 6.38
C PRO A 65 9.27 -9.18 6.27
N GLU A 66 8.52 -8.59 7.21
CA GLU A 66 7.05 -8.56 7.16
C GLU A 66 6.53 -8.05 5.81
N GLY A 67 5.50 -8.71 5.27
CA GLY A 67 4.95 -8.38 3.95
C GLY A 67 5.96 -8.53 2.79
N GLY A 68 7.08 -9.23 2.97
CA GLY A 68 8.10 -9.40 1.94
C GLY A 68 9.00 -8.17 1.73
N LEU A 69 8.99 -7.22 2.68
CA LEU A 69 9.83 -6.03 2.64
C LEU A 69 11.30 -6.37 2.89
N LYS A 70 12.21 -5.60 2.28
CA LYS A 70 13.66 -5.82 2.39
C LYS A 70 14.35 -4.86 3.36
N THR A 71 13.75 -3.70 3.61
CA THR A 71 14.32 -2.55 4.33
C THR A 71 13.23 -1.78 5.03
#